data_AF-A0A357CQJ7-F1
#
_entry.id   AF-A0A357CQJ7-F1
#
_cell.length_a   1.000
_cell.length_b   1.000
_cell.length_c   1.000
_cell.angle_alpha   90.00
_cell.angle_beta   90.00
_cell.angle_gamma   90.00
#
_symmetry.space_group_name_H-M   'P 1'
#
loop_
_entity.id
_entity.type
_entity.pdbx_description
1 polymer ?
#
loop_
_entity_poly.entity_id
_entity_poly.type
_entity_poly.pdbx_seq_one_letter_code
_entity_poly.pdbx_strand_id
1 'polypeptide(L)'
;MKRYLNSWSTIIIVFTLLYFLKAFLPAAFLTEVAIYSIYAMGCSFLIGRLGLTSFGQPAFLAFGAYGAGIYLYYFGTNPFVAILVGVLASVVVNMLVGLFFVRLNSSYFTLCNQAFCVVTFFLFQKALVKWTFGDNGLLLISRMDPTPVIDLTSPKGIYLFAFIVAALVWFFYNYLMKRSVFGATCLCVKDNEQKLRFLGYKTYNIKWLAFVIANTTAGLAGALYTVYFCMVNANIASVSSASEAVAISMLGGAGTLFGPLVGTFIFIGLKDIASQFIRHWEVLVGLLLIVVMLAGQKGIVGSLEGYLAKYTAKKSEPTPALTQEGGV
;
A
#
# COMPACT_ATOMS: atom_id res chain seq x y z
N MET A 1 -28.08 10.60 -7.09
CA MET A 1 -27.40 11.60 -6.23
C MET A 1 -27.06 11.14 -4.80
N LYS A 2 -27.80 10.23 -4.14
CA LYS A 2 -27.53 9.73 -2.77
C LYS A 2 -26.31 8.79 -2.57
N ARG A 3 -25.54 8.47 -3.61
CA ARG A 3 -24.52 7.38 -3.57
C ARG A 3 -23.09 7.87 -3.29
N TYR A 4 -22.86 9.18 -3.19
CA TYR A 4 -21.53 9.79 -2.97
C TYR A 4 -21.31 10.38 -1.57
N LEU A 5 -22.34 10.44 -0.71
CA LEU A 5 -22.29 11.14 0.58
C LEU A 5 -21.54 10.36 1.70
N ASN A 6 -21.20 9.07 1.51
CA ASN A 6 -20.64 8.24 2.59
C ASN A 6 -19.17 7.80 2.47
N SER A 7 -18.41 8.16 1.43
CA SER A 7 -17.02 7.66 1.34
C SER A 7 -16.08 8.27 2.40
N TRP A 8 -16.31 9.51 2.81
CA TRP A 8 -15.51 10.17 3.85
C TRP A 8 -15.90 9.67 5.24
N SER A 9 -17.21 9.55 5.52
CA SER A 9 -17.71 8.98 6.76
C SER A 9 -17.29 7.52 6.92
N THR A 10 -17.26 6.70 5.85
CA THR A 10 -16.75 5.32 5.95
C THR A 10 -15.28 5.24 6.33
N ILE A 11 -14.42 6.16 5.85
CA ILE A 11 -13.00 6.19 6.22
C ILE A 11 -12.89 6.52 7.70
N ILE A 12 -13.60 7.56 8.16
CA ILE A 12 -13.60 7.96 9.56
C ILE A 12 -14.10 6.81 10.44
N ILE A 13 -15.20 6.15 10.07
CA ILE A 13 -15.76 5.01 10.82
C ILE A 13 -14.76 3.85 10.87
N VAL A 14 -14.14 3.48 9.76
CA VAL A 14 -13.20 2.35 9.71
C VAL A 14 -11.95 2.63 10.54
N PHE A 15 -11.36 3.83 10.43
CA PHE A 15 -10.19 4.20 11.23
C PHE A 15 -10.53 4.39 12.70
N THR A 16 -11.72 4.89 13.01
CA THR A 16 -12.22 4.98 14.40
C THR A 16 -12.41 3.57 14.97
N LEU A 17 -13.02 2.66 14.22
CA LEU A 17 -13.19 1.26 14.62
C LEU A 17 -11.83 0.58 14.87
N LEU A 18 -10.88 0.75 13.95
CA LEU A 18 -9.52 0.24 14.10
C LEU A 18 -8.79 0.84 15.32
N TYR A 19 -9.04 2.11 15.64
CA TYR A 19 -8.50 2.74 16.84
C TYR A 19 -9.07 2.11 18.11
N PHE A 20 -10.39 1.84 18.15
CA PHE A 20 -11.04 1.16 19.27
C PHE A 20 -10.64 -0.32 19.40
N LEU A 21 -10.25 -0.98 18.31
CA LEU A 21 -9.73 -2.35 18.32
C LEU A 21 -8.45 -2.51 19.16
N LYS A 22 -7.76 -1.42 19.50
CA LYS A 22 -6.66 -1.41 20.47
C LYS A 22 -7.06 -1.96 21.85
N ALA A 23 -8.34 -1.88 22.22
CA ALA A 23 -8.81 -2.46 23.47
C ALA A 23 -8.71 -3.99 23.50
N PHE A 24 -8.72 -4.63 22.34
CA PHE A 24 -8.73 -6.09 22.20
C PHE A 24 -7.44 -6.66 21.60
N LEU A 25 -6.67 -5.87 20.85
CA LEU A 25 -5.47 -6.30 20.14
C LEU A 25 -4.21 -5.56 20.60
N PRO A 26 -3.02 -6.21 20.53
CA PRO A 26 -1.75 -5.54 20.81
C PRO A 26 -1.53 -4.30 19.94
N ALA A 27 -1.07 -3.20 20.54
CA ALA A 27 -0.79 -1.96 19.81
C ALA A 27 0.30 -2.14 18.74
N ALA A 28 1.25 -3.06 18.98
CA ALA A 28 2.30 -3.40 18.02
C ALA A 28 1.72 -3.95 16.71
N PHE A 29 0.82 -4.93 16.81
CA PHE A 29 0.13 -5.52 15.66
C PHE A 29 -0.63 -4.46 14.85
N LEU A 30 -1.40 -3.59 15.52
CA LEU A 30 -2.16 -2.56 14.83
C LEU A 30 -1.25 -1.50 14.16
N THR A 31 -0.10 -1.19 14.76
CA THR A 31 0.89 -0.28 14.15
C THR A 31 1.47 -0.89 12.89
N GLU A 32 1.82 -2.18 12.95
CA GLU A 32 2.32 -2.92 11.79
C GLU A 32 1.27 -2.98 10.68
N VAL A 33 0.00 -3.26 11.03
CA VAL A 33 -1.11 -3.20 10.07
C VAL A 33 -1.24 -1.81 9.45
N ALA A 34 -1.12 -0.73 10.21
CA ALA A 34 -1.17 0.62 9.65
C ALA A 34 -0.03 0.87 8.64
N ILE A 35 1.20 0.49 8.97
CA ILE A 35 2.38 0.71 8.11
C ILE A 35 2.29 -0.15 6.83
N TYR A 36 2.07 -1.45 6.97
CA TYR A 36 2.00 -2.37 5.82
C TYR A 36 0.78 -2.15 4.95
N SER A 37 -0.30 -1.56 5.47
CA SER A 37 -1.47 -1.23 4.67
C SER A 37 -1.24 0.03 3.82
N ILE A 38 -0.44 1.01 4.30
CA ILE A 38 0.07 2.11 3.47
C ILE A 38 0.94 1.55 2.33
N TYR A 39 1.85 0.63 2.67
CA TYR A 39 2.69 -0.05 1.68
C TYR A 39 1.86 -0.77 0.61
N ALA A 40 0.87 -1.55 1.01
CA ALA A 40 -0.02 -2.26 0.11
C ALA A 40 -0.96 -1.33 -0.68
N MET A 41 -1.31 -0.15 -0.17
CA MET A 41 -2.14 0.82 -0.89
C MET A 41 -1.47 1.27 -2.20
N GLY A 42 -0.17 1.58 -2.17
CA GLY A 42 0.59 1.92 -3.36
C GLY A 42 0.58 0.78 -4.40
N CYS A 43 0.85 -0.44 -3.95
CA CYS A 43 0.83 -1.64 -4.79
C CYS A 43 -0.56 -1.89 -5.41
N SER A 44 -1.61 -1.85 -4.59
CA SER A 44 -3.00 -2.06 -5.02
C SER A 44 -3.47 -0.99 -6.00
N PHE A 45 -3.00 0.26 -5.87
CA PHE A 45 -3.29 1.30 -6.84
C PHE A 45 -2.69 0.99 -8.22
N LEU A 46 -1.44 0.50 -8.30
CA LEU A 46 -0.81 0.12 -9.57
C LEU A 46 -1.51 -1.08 -10.23
N ILE A 47 -1.76 -2.14 -9.47
CA ILE A 47 -2.43 -3.35 -9.98
C ILE A 47 -3.87 -3.01 -10.38
N GLY A 48 -4.57 -2.33 -9.48
CA GLY A 48 -5.99 -2.07 -9.58
C GLY A 48 -6.36 -1.06 -10.64
N ARG A 49 -5.70 0.10 -10.66
CA ARG A 49 -6.02 1.21 -11.56
C ARG A 49 -5.22 1.20 -12.84
N LEU A 50 -3.96 0.78 -12.81
CA LEU A 50 -3.09 0.80 -14.00
C LEU A 50 -2.96 -0.54 -14.70
N GLY A 51 -3.25 -1.65 -14.03
CA GLY A 51 -2.99 -3.00 -14.57
C GLY A 51 -1.50 -3.35 -14.62
N LEU A 52 -0.68 -2.68 -13.81
CA LEU A 52 0.75 -2.95 -13.69
C LEU A 52 1.03 -3.70 -12.39
N THR A 53 1.48 -4.94 -12.50
CA THR A 53 1.85 -5.75 -11.33
C THR A 53 3.27 -5.41 -10.91
N SER A 54 3.43 -5.00 -9.65
CA SER A 54 4.68 -4.47 -9.15
C SER A 54 5.33 -5.40 -8.12
N PHE A 55 6.17 -6.34 -8.57
CA PHE A 55 7.02 -7.12 -7.64
C PHE A 55 8.25 -6.35 -7.14
N GLY A 56 8.46 -5.09 -7.55
CA GLY A 56 9.55 -4.25 -7.03
C GLY A 56 9.19 -3.41 -5.81
N GLN A 57 8.00 -3.57 -5.23
CA GLN A 57 7.56 -2.79 -4.06
C GLN A 57 8.57 -2.77 -2.88
N PRO A 58 9.26 -3.89 -2.53
CA PRO A 58 10.23 -3.86 -1.44
C PRO A 58 11.43 -2.98 -1.73
N ALA A 59 11.80 -2.81 -3.01
CA ALA A 59 12.84 -1.87 -3.40
C ALA A 59 12.47 -0.43 -3.03
N PHE A 60 11.25 -0.02 -3.39
CA PHE A 60 10.76 1.33 -3.12
C PHE A 60 10.54 1.59 -1.62
N LEU A 61 10.06 0.57 -0.89
CA LEU A 61 10.03 0.54 0.57
C LEU A 61 11.44 0.76 1.14
N ALA A 62 12.44 0.03 0.63
CA ALA A 62 13.81 0.09 1.11
C ALA A 62 14.45 1.47 0.91
N PHE A 63 14.23 2.15 -0.23
CA PHE A 63 14.75 3.51 -0.41
C PHE A 63 14.20 4.51 0.62
N GLY A 64 12.92 4.39 1.01
CA GLY A 64 12.35 5.22 2.06
C GLY A 64 12.87 4.88 3.45
N ALA A 65 13.00 3.58 3.73
CA ALA A 65 13.54 3.04 4.97
C ALA A 65 15.01 3.46 5.19
N TYR A 66 15.86 3.25 4.19
CA TYR A 66 17.26 3.66 4.24
C TYR A 66 17.44 5.18 4.23
N GLY A 67 16.59 5.93 3.52
CA GLY A 67 16.63 7.39 3.58
C GLY A 67 16.39 7.91 5.00
N ALA A 68 15.39 7.38 5.70
CA ALA A 68 15.14 7.71 7.10
C ALA A 68 16.24 7.20 8.03
N GLY A 69 16.70 5.96 7.84
CA GLY A 69 17.73 5.33 8.68
C GLY A 69 19.08 6.02 8.58
N ILE A 70 19.53 6.39 7.37
CA ILE A 70 20.79 7.10 7.17
C ILE A 70 20.74 8.48 7.82
N TYR A 71 19.61 9.20 7.70
CA TYR A 71 19.44 10.48 8.40
C TYR A 71 19.58 10.33 9.90
N LEU A 72 18.86 9.37 10.50
CA LEU A 72 18.87 9.14 11.94
C LEU A 72 20.22 8.66 12.48
N TYR A 73 20.97 7.93 11.66
CA TYR A 73 22.26 7.38 12.08
C TYR A 73 23.40 8.42 12.00
N TYR A 74 23.43 9.24 10.95
CA TYR A 74 24.57 10.12 10.66
C TYR A 74 24.32 11.61 10.89
N PHE A 75 23.11 12.10 10.65
CA PHE A 75 22.87 13.54 10.49
C PHE A 75 22.06 14.18 11.63
N GLY A 76 21.06 13.48 12.16
CA GLY A 76 20.20 14.07 13.19
C GLY A 76 19.37 13.04 13.94
N THR A 77 18.68 13.48 14.98
CA THR A 77 17.94 12.61 15.91
C THR A 77 16.43 12.76 15.78
N ASN A 78 15.95 13.73 14.99
CA ASN A 78 14.52 14.04 14.87
C ASN A 78 13.79 13.07 13.92
N PRO A 79 12.83 12.25 14.42
CA PRO A 79 12.19 11.23 13.59
C PRO A 79 11.25 11.80 12.51
N PHE A 80 10.66 12.99 12.71
CA PHE A 80 9.82 13.62 11.68
C PHE A 80 10.64 14.04 10.47
N VAL A 81 11.84 14.59 10.71
CA VAL A 81 12.78 14.95 9.65
C VAL A 81 13.27 13.68 8.95
N ALA A 82 13.51 12.60 9.70
CA ALA A 82 13.86 11.31 9.12
C ALA A 82 12.80 10.80 8.13
N ILE A 83 11.53 10.87 8.52
CA ILE A 83 10.42 10.45 7.65
C ILE A 83 10.36 11.31 6.39
N LEU A 84 10.53 12.63 6.54
CA LEU A 84 10.54 13.55 5.41
C LEU A 84 11.71 13.28 4.45
N VAL A 85 12.91 13.05 4.99
CA VAL A 85 14.11 12.71 4.20
C VAL A 85 13.92 11.36 3.49
N GLY A 86 13.34 10.37 4.17
CA GLY A 86 12.99 9.07 3.58
C GLY A 86 12.02 9.22 2.41
N VAL A 87 10.95 10.00 2.59
CA VAL A 87 9.97 10.28 1.52
C VAL A 87 10.63 11.01 0.35
N LEU A 88 11.44 12.04 0.59
CA LEU A 88 12.14 12.77 -0.46
C LEU A 88 13.10 11.87 -1.24
N ALA A 89 13.86 11.02 -0.54
CA ALA A 89 14.73 10.04 -1.18
C ALA A 89 13.94 9.10 -2.09
N SER A 90 12.80 8.58 -1.61
CA SER A 90 11.90 7.77 -2.43
C SER A 90 11.36 8.53 -3.64
N VAL A 91 10.92 9.79 -3.48
CA VAL A 91 10.42 10.60 -4.61
C VAL A 91 11.48 10.72 -5.70
N VAL A 92 12.71 11.06 -5.34
CA VAL A 92 13.81 11.22 -6.30
C VAL A 92 14.07 9.92 -7.05
N VAL A 93 14.21 8.80 -6.31
CA VAL A 93 14.45 7.49 -6.92
C VAL A 93 13.28 7.07 -7.81
N ASN A 94 12.04 7.24 -7.34
CA ASN A 94 10.85 6.83 -8.08
C ASN A 94 10.64 7.67 -9.34
N MET A 95 10.97 8.96 -9.32
CA MET A 95 10.95 9.81 -10.51
C MET A 95 11.95 9.29 -11.55
N LEU A 96 13.19 9.00 -11.15
CA LEU A 96 14.24 8.50 -12.03
C LEU A 96 13.92 7.12 -12.60
N VAL A 97 13.59 6.16 -11.73
CA VAL A 97 13.25 4.79 -12.12
C VAL A 97 11.98 4.76 -12.97
N GLY A 98 10.98 5.58 -12.61
CA GLY A 98 9.73 5.68 -13.36
C GLY A 98 9.95 6.05 -14.83
N LEU A 99 10.96 6.86 -15.17
CA LEU A 99 11.21 7.29 -16.56
C LEU A 99 11.42 6.10 -17.50
N PHE A 100 12.07 5.04 -17.00
CA PHE A 100 12.38 3.83 -17.76
C PHE A 100 11.26 2.80 -17.69
N PHE A 101 10.76 2.52 -16.48
CA PHE A 101 9.89 1.39 -16.22
C PHE A 101 8.53 1.52 -16.90
N VAL A 102 8.01 2.75 -16.94
CA VAL A 102 6.69 3.06 -17.47
C VAL A 102 6.56 2.85 -18.98
N ARG A 103 7.69 2.76 -19.70
CA ARG A 103 7.73 2.49 -21.14
C ARG A 103 7.49 1.02 -21.47
N LEU A 104 7.61 0.13 -20.49
CA LEU A 104 7.49 -1.31 -20.67
C LEU A 104 6.02 -1.74 -20.71
N ASN A 105 5.73 -2.83 -21.44
CA ASN A 105 4.44 -3.50 -21.36
C ASN A 105 4.28 -4.18 -20.00
N SER A 106 3.04 -4.48 -19.59
CA SER A 106 2.73 -4.97 -18.23
C SER A 106 3.57 -6.18 -17.78
N SER A 107 3.79 -7.17 -18.64
CA SER A 107 4.63 -8.34 -18.30
C SER A 107 6.11 -8.00 -18.14
N TYR A 108 6.68 -7.21 -19.06
CA TYR A 108 8.08 -6.78 -18.96
C TYR A 108 8.30 -5.84 -17.77
N PHE A 109 7.34 -4.95 -17.50
CA PHE A 109 7.34 -4.11 -16.31
C PHE A 109 7.48 -4.95 -15.04
N THR A 110 6.66 -6.01 -14.93
CA THR A 110 6.66 -6.91 -13.78
C THR A 110 8.03 -7.56 -13.56
N LEU A 111 8.64 -8.10 -14.63
CA LEU A 111 9.96 -8.75 -14.58
C LEU A 111 11.08 -7.76 -14.27
N CYS A 112 11.13 -6.60 -14.94
CA CYS A 112 12.15 -5.59 -14.68
C CYS A 112 12.05 -5.04 -13.25
N ASN A 113 10.85 -4.94 -12.70
CA ASN A 113 10.62 -4.45 -11.34
C ASN A 113 11.03 -5.46 -10.27
N GLN A 114 10.85 -6.75 -10.53
CA GLN A 114 11.44 -7.79 -9.69
C GLN A 114 12.97 -7.75 -9.75
N ALA A 115 13.56 -7.60 -10.94
CA ALA A 115 15.01 -7.47 -11.08
C ALA A 115 15.55 -6.23 -10.34
N PHE A 116 14.82 -5.10 -10.39
CA PHE A 116 15.16 -3.89 -9.63
C PHE A 116 15.18 -4.14 -8.11
N CYS A 117 14.27 -4.98 -7.60
CA CYS A 117 14.29 -5.42 -6.20
C CYS A 117 15.58 -6.15 -5.84
N VAL A 118 15.99 -7.11 -6.68
CA VAL A 118 17.25 -7.85 -6.49
C VAL A 118 18.47 -6.92 -6.55
N VAL A 119 18.49 -6.00 -7.51
CA VAL A 119 19.57 -5.01 -7.64
C VAL A 119 19.62 -4.12 -6.39
N THR A 120 18.47 -3.66 -5.90
CA THR A 120 18.38 -2.81 -4.71
C THR A 120 18.82 -3.55 -3.45
N PHE A 121 18.48 -4.83 -3.33
CA PHE A 121 18.97 -5.70 -2.26
C PHE A 121 20.51 -5.75 -2.25
N PHE A 122 21.16 -6.08 -3.38
CA PHE A 122 22.62 -6.13 -3.45
C PHE A 122 23.28 -4.75 -3.37
N LEU A 123 22.59 -3.70 -3.80
CA LEU A 123 23.05 -2.32 -3.66
C LEU A 123 23.23 -1.97 -2.18
N PHE A 124 22.23 -2.23 -1.34
CA PHE A 124 22.33 -1.97 0.09
C PHE A 124 23.16 -3.00 0.84
N GLN A 125 23.15 -4.27 0.41
CA GLN A 125 23.90 -5.35 1.06
C GLN A 125 25.40 -5.28 0.80
N LYS A 126 25.84 -4.84 -0.39
CA LYS A 126 27.26 -4.91 -0.80
C LYS A 126 27.82 -3.56 -1.23
N ALA A 127 27.18 -2.89 -2.18
CA ALA A 127 27.75 -1.68 -2.79
C ALA A 127 27.79 -0.49 -1.80
N LEU A 128 26.76 -0.34 -0.98
CA LEU A 128 26.60 0.74 0.00
C LEU A 128 26.95 0.32 1.43
N VAL A 129 27.65 -0.82 1.63
CA VAL A 129 27.98 -1.36 2.96
C VAL A 129 28.63 -0.36 3.90
N LYS A 130 29.43 0.56 3.37
CA LYS A 130 30.06 1.63 4.17
C LYS A 130 29.04 2.54 4.88
N TRP A 131 27.85 2.67 4.32
CA TRP A 131 26.76 3.53 4.81
C TRP A 131 25.60 2.75 5.43
N THR A 132 25.37 1.52 4.99
CA THR A 132 24.22 0.70 5.42
C THR A 132 24.58 -0.41 6.42
N PHE A 133 25.87 -0.72 6.56
CA PHE A 133 26.37 -1.91 7.27
C PHE A 133 25.83 -3.25 6.74
N GLY A 134 25.30 -3.27 5.51
CA GLY A 134 24.87 -4.48 4.81
C GLY A 134 23.84 -5.32 5.57
N ASP A 135 24.19 -6.56 5.90
CA ASP A 135 23.31 -7.50 6.60
C ASP A 135 23.10 -7.14 8.08
N ASN A 136 24.08 -6.48 8.72
CA ASN A 136 23.93 -6.01 10.10
C ASN A 136 22.89 -4.89 10.20
N GLY A 137 22.76 -4.09 9.14
CA GLY A 137 21.83 -2.97 9.09
C GLY A 137 22.18 -1.82 10.03
N LEU A 138 21.33 -0.79 10.00
CA LEU A 138 21.41 0.38 10.86
C LEU A 138 20.51 0.18 12.08
N LEU A 139 21.10 0.11 13.27
CA LEU A 139 20.40 0.05 14.56
C LEU A 139 20.19 1.46 15.12
N LEU A 140 18.95 1.81 15.46
CA LEU A 140 18.50 3.20 15.72
C LEU A 140 17.90 3.39 17.12
N ILE A 141 17.89 2.36 17.95
CA ILE A 141 17.21 2.32 19.27
C ILE A 141 17.59 3.48 20.19
N SER A 142 18.82 3.99 20.11
CA SER A 142 19.32 5.10 20.94
C SER A 142 19.58 6.39 20.16
N ARG A 143 19.04 6.51 18.94
CA ARG A 143 19.33 7.63 18.03
C ARG A 143 18.15 8.58 17.82
N MET A 144 17.02 8.32 18.48
CA MET A 144 15.82 9.13 18.35
C MET A 144 15.55 9.91 19.63
N ASP A 145 15.46 11.23 19.50
CA ASP A 145 15.09 12.09 20.62
C ASP A 145 13.56 12.19 20.75
N PRO A 146 13.04 12.27 22.00
CA PRO A 146 11.63 12.53 22.23
C PRO A 146 11.22 13.84 21.56
N THR A 147 10.09 13.83 20.88
CA THR A 147 9.61 15.01 20.14
C THR A 147 8.44 15.68 20.86
N PRO A 148 8.35 17.03 20.82
CA PRO A 148 7.46 17.80 21.69
C PRO A 148 5.96 17.72 21.37
N VAL A 149 5.58 17.26 20.16
CA VAL A 149 4.16 17.18 19.75
C VAL A 149 3.61 15.77 19.90
N ILE A 150 4.27 14.77 19.31
CA ILE A 150 3.94 13.35 19.43
C ILE A 150 5.25 12.61 19.59
N ASP A 151 5.49 12.01 20.76
CA ASP A 151 6.72 11.26 21.02
C ASP A 151 6.74 9.93 20.25
N LEU A 152 7.47 9.91 19.15
CA LEU A 152 7.65 8.75 18.28
C LEU A 152 8.53 7.65 18.90
N THR A 153 9.28 7.96 19.98
CA THR A 153 10.04 6.96 20.73
C THR A 153 9.12 6.12 21.63
N SER A 154 7.94 6.64 21.98
CA SER A 154 6.93 5.92 22.74
C SER A 154 6.07 5.02 21.84
N PRO A 155 5.80 3.75 22.25
CA PRO A 155 4.88 2.86 21.51
C PRO A 155 3.49 3.46 21.28
N LYS A 156 3.02 4.34 22.18
CA LYS A 156 1.72 5.01 22.02
C LYS A 156 1.77 6.12 20.99
N GLY A 157 2.86 6.88 20.93
CA GLY A 157 3.00 8.02 20.02
C GLY A 157 3.21 7.56 18.58
N ILE A 158 4.04 6.55 18.35
CA ILE A 158 4.23 5.98 17.01
C ILE A 158 2.95 5.33 16.47
N TYR A 159 2.19 4.64 17.32
CA TYR A 159 0.90 4.08 16.96
C TYR A 159 -0.06 5.17 16.49
N LEU A 160 -0.22 6.24 17.28
CA LEU A 160 -1.10 7.36 16.94
C LEU A 160 -0.67 8.04 15.63
N PHE A 161 0.64 8.28 15.49
CA PHE A 161 1.18 8.92 14.31
C PHE A 161 1.00 8.06 13.05
N ALA A 162 1.33 6.77 13.10
CA ALA A 162 1.13 5.85 11.98
C ALA A 162 -0.34 5.77 11.55
N PHE A 163 -1.28 5.79 12.52
CA PHE A 163 -2.71 5.84 12.24
C PHE A 163 -3.16 7.14 11.56
N ILE A 164 -2.67 8.29 12.02
CA ILE A 164 -2.95 9.59 11.39
C ILE A 164 -2.42 9.59 9.96
N VAL A 165 -1.18 9.16 9.76
CA VAL A 165 -0.57 9.10 8.42
C VAL A 165 -1.33 8.13 7.53
N ALA A 166 -1.72 6.96 8.03
CA ALA A 166 -2.57 6.03 7.29
C ALA A 166 -3.89 6.72 6.91
N ALA A 167 -4.64 7.29 7.85
CA ALA A 167 -5.90 7.96 7.54
C ALA A 167 -5.74 9.04 6.44
N LEU A 168 -4.68 9.86 6.50
CA LEU A 168 -4.35 10.85 5.47
C LEU A 168 -4.09 10.22 4.10
N VAL A 169 -3.34 9.11 4.04
CA VAL A 169 -3.12 8.35 2.81
C VAL A 169 -4.45 7.83 2.25
N TRP A 170 -5.35 7.29 3.09
CA TRP A 170 -6.67 6.84 2.63
C TRP A 170 -7.53 7.98 2.10
N PHE A 171 -7.52 9.15 2.75
CA PHE A 171 -8.20 10.34 2.24
C PHE A 171 -7.64 10.78 0.89
N PHE A 172 -6.32 10.81 0.75
CA PHE A 172 -5.65 11.15 -0.49
C PHE A 172 -6.03 10.19 -1.62
N TYR A 173 -5.94 8.88 -1.40
CA TYR A 173 -6.31 7.89 -2.42
C TYR A 173 -7.81 7.89 -2.72
N ASN A 174 -8.68 8.11 -1.74
CA ASN A 174 -10.12 8.26 -2.00
C ASN A 174 -10.41 9.44 -2.94
N TYR A 175 -9.75 10.58 -2.71
CA TYR A 175 -9.85 11.74 -3.60
C TYR A 175 -9.30 11.42 -4.99
N LEU A 176 -8.09 10.86 -5.06
CA LEU A 176 -7.40 10.52 -6.31
C LEU A 176 -8.18 9.51 -7.16
N MET A 177 -8.75 8.49 -6.52
CA MET A 177 -9.44 7.38 -7.18
C MET A 177 -10.88 7.70 -7.60
N LYS A 178 -11.64 8.46 -6.79
CA LYS A 178 -13.09 8.65 -7.01
C LYS A 178 -13.47 10.03 -7.56
N ARG A 179 -12.66 11.06 -7.29
CA ARG A 179 -13.00 12.45 -7.65
C ARG A 179 -12.08 13.04 -8.70
N SER A 180 -10.84 12.60 -8.77
CA SER A 180 -9.88 13.14 -9.73
C SER A 180 -10.03 12.51 -11.12
N VAL A 181 -9.93 13.35 -12.16
CA VAL A 181 -9.80 12.93 -13.57
C VAL A 181 -8.60 12.00 -13.73
N PHE A 182 -7.53 12.22 -12.96
CA PHE A 182 -6.34 11.38 -12.99
C PHE A 182 -6.66 9.92 -12.71
N GLY A 183 -7.42 9.63 -11.64
CA GLY A 183 -7.79 8.25 -11.29
C GLY A 183 -8.68 7.57 -12.33
N ALA A 184 -9.51 8.35 -13.05
CA ALA A 184 -10.29 7.85 -14.18
C ALA A 184 -9.39 7.55 -15.39
N THR A 185 -8.46 8.45 -15.72
CA THR A 185 -7.51 8.23 -16.81
C THR A 185 -6.60 7.04 -16.56
N CYS A 186 -6.17 6.79 -15.32
CA CYS A 186 -5.43 5.57 -14.97
C CYS A 186 -6.25 4.32 -15.29
N LEU A 187 -7.53 4.29 -14.91
CA LEU A 187 -8.42 3.17 -15.21
C LEU A 187 -8.58 2.97 -16.73
N CYS A 188 -8.71 4.06 -17.49
CA CYS A 188 -8.75 3.97 -18.95
C CYS A 188 -7.44 3.45 -19.56
N VAL A 189 -6.27 3.75 -18.96
CA VAL A 189 -4.98 3.16 -19.37
C VAL A 189 -5.02 1.64 -19.20
N LYS A 190 -5.56 1.15 -18.09
CA LYS A 190 -5.69 -0.29 -17.82
C LYS A 190 -6.62 -0.98 -18.83
N ASP A 191 -7.74 -0.35 -19.16
CA ASP A 191 -8.73 -0.94 -20.07
C ASP A 191 -8.22 -0.98 -21.51
N ASN A 192 -7.78 0.15 -22.05
CA ASN A 192 -7.20 0.20 -23.40
C ASN A 192 -6.33 1.45 -23.59
N GLU A 193 -5.02 1.25 -23.49
CA GLU A 193 -4.05 2.33 -23.66
C GLU A 193 -4.12 3.00 -25.04
N GLN A 194 -4.34 2.23 -26.12
CA GLN A 194 -4.37 2.77 -27.48
C GLN A 194 -5.57 3.72 -27.66
N LYS A 195 -6.76 3.34 -27.18
CA LYS A 195 -7.96 4.21 -27.23
C LYS A 195 -7.73 5.53 -26.50
N LEU A 196 -7.07 5.49 -25.34
CA LEU A 196 -6.78 6.70 -24.58
C LEU A 196 -5.79 7.63 -25.32
N ARG A 197 -4.82 7.06 -26.06
CA ARG A 197 -3.92 7.84 -26.92
C ARG A 197 -4.66 8.52 -28.08
N PHE A 198 -5.64 7.86 -28.69
CA PHE A 198 -6.46 8.48 -29.75
C PHE A 198 -7.29 9.66 -29.25
N LEU A 199 -7.64 9.69 -27.97
CA LEU A 199 -8.30 10.83 -27.32
C LEU A 199 -7.33 11.99 -26.99
N GLY A 200 -6.05 11.91 -27.39
CA GLY A 200 -5.05 12.95 -27.21
C GLY A 200 -4.32 12.91 -25.86
N TYR A 201 -4.60 11.93 -24.99
CA TYR A 201 -3.91 11.81 -23.70
C TYR A 201 -2.53 11.18 -23.87
N LYS A 202 -1.52 11.81 -23.24
CA LYS A 202 -0.16 11.27 -23.14
C LYS A 202 -0.10 10.17 -22.08
N THR A 203 -0.33 8.92 -22.48
CA THR A 203 -0.38 7.77 -21.54
C THR A 203 0.90 7.59 -20.74
N TYR A 204 2.05 7.90 -21.32
CA TYR A 204 3.34 7.88 -20.63
C TYR A 204 3.33 8.74 -19.35
N ASN A 205 2.87 9.99 -19.43
CA ASN A 205 2.86 10.90 -18.27
C ASN A 205 1.89 10.42 -17.18
N ILE A 206 0.73 9.89 -17.58
CA ILE A 206 -0.27 9.36 -16.66
C ILE A 206 0.33 8.18 -15.88
N LYS A 207 0.95 7.24 -16.59
CA LYS A 207 1.58 6.09 -15.96
C LYS A 207 2.78 6.47 -15.10
N TRP A 208 3.58 7.44 -15.54
CA TRP A 208 4.76 7.91 -14.80
C TRP A 208 4.37 8.55 -13.48
N LEU A 209 3.40 9.48 -13.51
CA LEU A 209 2.91 10.11 -12.29
C LEU A 209 2.28 9.08 -11.34
N ALA A 210 1.54 8.11 -11.87
CA ALA A 210 0.92 7.08 -11.04
C ALA A 210 1.95 6.15 -10.40
N PHE A 211 3.01 5.79 -11.14
CA PHE A 211 4.15 5.04 -10.63
C PHE A 211 4.86 5.80 -9.50
N VAL A 212 5.13 7.09 -9.70
CA VAL A 212 5.77 7.92 -8.67
C VAL A 212 4.91 8.01 -7.41
N ILE A 213 3.61 8.28 -7.54
CA ILE A 213 2.69 8.39 -6.39
C ILE A 213 2.61 7.06 -5.61
N ALA A 214 2.42 5.95 -6.33
CA ALA A 214 2.30 4.63 -5.72
C ALA A 214 3.56 4.22 -4.95
N ASN A 215 4.71 4.30 -5.61
CA ASN A 215 5.97 3.85 -5.03
C ASN A 215 6.50 4.83 -3.98
N THR A 216 6.10 6.11 -4.02
CA THR A 216 6.39 7.06 -2.94
C THR A 216 5.55 6.75 -1.70
N THR A 217 4.34 6.24 -1.89
CA THR A 217 3.51 5.73 -0.78
C THR A 217 4.17 4.51 -0.13
N ALA A 218 4.76 3.62 -0.93
CA ALA A 218 5.59 2.53 -0.41
C ALA A 218 6.83 3.05 0.34
N GLY A 219 7.52 4.06 -0.21
CA GLY A 219 8.63 4.72 0.46
C GLY A 219 8.27 5.36 1.81
N LEU A 220 7.11 6.02 1.88
CA LEU A 220 6.56 6.56 3.14
C LEU A 220 6.36 5.46 4.17
N ALA A 221 5.80 4.31 3.78
CA ALA A 221 5.67 3.15 4.66
C ALA A 221 7.04 2.64 5.12
N GLY A 222 8.05 2.68 4.25
CA GLY A 222 9.42 2.28 4.59
C GLY A 222 10.06 3.21 5.62
N ALA A 223 9.87 4.51 5.47
CA ALA A 223 10.35 5.49 6.44
C ALA A 223 9.67 5.30 7.82
N LEU A 224 8.35 5.04 7.84
CA LEU A 224 7.63 4.69 9.07
C LEU A 224 8.11 3.37 9.67
N TYR A 225 8.36 2.36 8.82
CA TYR A 225 8.88 1.06 9.23
C TYR A 225 10.20 1.21 10.00
N THR A 226 11.14 2.01 9.47
CA THR A 226 12.44 2.24 10.11
C THR A 226 12.31 2.93 11.46
N VAL A 227 11.42 3.92 11.58
CA VAL A 227 11.16 4.59 12.88
C VAL A 227 10.49 3.62 13.86
N TYR A 228 9.59 2.75 13.39
CA TYR A 228 8.88 1.80 14.24
C TYR A 228 9.74 0.64 14.75
N PHE A 229 10.44 -0.04 13.86
CA PHE A 229 11.32 -1.16 14.23
C PHE A 229 12.66 -0.69 14.80
N CYS A 230 12.96 0.61 14.75
CA CYS A 230 14.25 1.18 15.17
C CYS A 230 15.45 0.50 14.49
N MET A 231 15.24 -0.07 13.31
CA MET A 231 16.26 -0.81 12.57
C MET A 231 15.90 -0.88 11.08
N VAL A 232 16.92 -0.90 10.23
CA VAL A 232 16.77 -1.24 8.80
C VAL A 232 17.95 -2.07 8.32
N ASN A 233 17.70 -3.18 7.64
CA ASN A 233 18.71 -4.05 7.04
C ASN A 233 18.39 -4.37 5.57
N ALA A 234 19.32 -5.01 4.85
CA ALA A 234 19.16 -5.27 3.43
C ALA A 234 17.97 -6.19 3.10
N ASN A 235 17.58 -7.07 4.03
CA ASN A 235 16.47 -8.01 3.85
C ASN A 235 15.11 -7.35 3.61
N ILE A 236 14.94 -6.08 3.97
CA ILE A 236 13.72 -5.32 3.63
C ILE A 236 13.48 -5.23 2.11
N ALA A 237 14.56 -5.30 1.30
CA ALA A 237 14.51 -5.29 -0.16
C ALA A 237 14.52 -6.71 -0.77
N SER A 238 14.34 -7.76 0.04
CA SER A 238 14.44 -9.14 -0.42
C SER A 238 13.33 -9.50 -1.41
N VAL A 239 13.61 -10.48 -2.28
CA VAL A 239 12.62 -11.03 -3.22
C VAL A 239 11.48 -11.75 -2.49
N SER A 240 11.72 -12.28 -1.29
CA SER A 240 10.65 -12.91 -0.50
C SER A 240 9.57 -11.87 -0.13
N SER A 241 9.99 -10.69 0.31
CA SER A 241 9.10 -9.56 0.64
C SER A 241 8.34 -9.00 -0.57
N ALA A 242 8.80 -9.26 -1.80
CA ALA A 242 8.11 -8.83 -3.02
C ALA A 242 6.74 -9.51 -3.18
N SER A 243 6.65 -10.77 -2.77
CA SER A 243 5.41 -11.54 -2.84
C SER A 243 4.36 -11.00 -1.86
N GLU A 244 4.78 -10.51 -0.69
CA GLU A 244 3.88 -10.02 0.37
C GLU A 244 3.01 -8.85 -0.12
N ALA A 245 3.60 -7.85 -0.77
CA ALA A 245 2.87 -6.67 -1.23
C ALA A 245 1.76 -7.02 -2.23
N VAL A 246 2.05 -7.97 -3.12
CA VAL A 246 1.11 -8.46 -4.12
C VAL A 246 0.05 -9.34 -3.46
N ALA A 247 0.45 -10.26 -2.57
CA ALA A 247 -0.45 -11.12 -1.80
C ALA A 247 -1.50 -10.31 -1.03
N ILE A 248 -1.03 -9.33 -0.25
CA ILE A 248 -1.89 -8.43 0.54
C ILE A 248 -2.88 -7.69 -0.36
N SER A 249 -2.38 -7.11 -1.46
CA SER A 249 -3.20 -6.33 -2.39
C SER A 249 -4.27 -7.19 -3.09
N MET A 250 -3.92 -8.42 -3.48
CA MET A 250 -4.84 -9.34 -4.14
C MET A 250 -5.86 -9.94 -3.17
N LEU A 251 -5.44 -10.33 -1.96
CA LEU A 251 -6.33 -10.88 -0.93
C LEU A 251 -7.40 -9.87 -0.54
N GLY A 252 -6.99 -8.62 -0.32
CA GLY A 252 -7.91 -7.52 -0.05
C GLY A 252 -8.84 -7.18 -1.21
N GLY A 253 -8.34 -7.30 -2.45
CA GLY A 253 -9.03 -6.90 -3.67
C GLY A 253 -8.32 -5.73 -4.34
N ALA A 254 -7.59 -6.02 -5.41
CA ALA A 254 -6.76 -5.05 -6.10
C ALA A 254 -7.60 -3.91 -6.70
N GLY A 255 -7.25 -2.66 -6.41
CA GLY A 255 -7.96 -1.48 -6.90
C GLY A 255 -9.19 -1.05 -6.11
N THR A 256 -9.52 -1.77 -5.04
CA THR A 256 -10.48 -1.30 -4.03
C THR A 256 -9.78 -0.40 -3.01
N LEU A 257 -10.51 0.57 -2.45
CA LEU A 257 -9.94 1.53 -1.49
C LEU A 257 -9.63 0.87 -0.14
N PHE A 258 -10.48 -0.05 0.33
CA PHE A 258 -10.31 -0.73 1.61
C PHE A 258 -9.65 -2.10 1.50
N GLY A 259 -9.44 -2.61 0.28
CA GLY A 259 -8.74 -3.87 0.03
C GLY A 259 -7.39 -3.94 0.75
N PRO A 260 -6.47 -2.99 0.55
CA PRO A 260 -5.16 -3.00 1.22
C PRO A 260 -5.25 -3.10 2.75
N LEU A 261 -6.20 -2.41 3.37
CA LEU A 261 -6.40 -2.42 4.82
C LEU A 261 -6.80 -3.82 5.32
N VAL A 262 -7.85 -4.39 4.71
CA VAL A 262 -8.38 -5.72 5.06
C VAL A 262 -7.36 -6.81 4.72
N GLY A 263 -6.71 -6.68 3.57
CA GLY A 263 -5.65 -7.54 3.11
C GLY A 263 -4.52 -7.62 4.11
N THR A 264 -4.03 -6.47 4.59
CA THR A 264 -2.94 -6.40 5.56
C THR A 264 -3.36 -6.99 6.90
N PHE A 265 -4.56 -6.65 7.39
CA PHE A 265 -5.06 -7.17 8.67
C PHE A 265 -5.12 -8.70 8.69
N ILE A 266 -5.64 -9.31 7.62
CA ILE A 266 -5.72 -10.77 7.49
C ILE A 266 -4.33 -11.37 7.30
N PHE A 267 -3.50 -10.77 6.43
CA PHE A 267 -2.19 -11.31 6.10
C PHE A 267 -1.23 -11.30 7.29
N ILE A 268 -1.12 -10.17 7.99
CA ILE A 268 -0.27 -10.06 9.18
C ILE A 268 -0.85 -10.93 10.31
N GLY A 269 -2.17 -10.93 10.50
CA GLY A 269 -2.79 -11.80 11.50
C GLY A 269 -2.50 -13.28 11.25
N LEU A 270 -2.55 -13.71 9.98
CA LEU A 270 -2.18 -15.07 9.60
C LEU A 270 -0.69 -15.32 9.80
N LYS A 271 0.17 -14.37 9.43
CA LYS A 271 1.63 -14.46 9.60
C LYS A 271 2.00 -14.64 11.07
N ASP A 272 1.46 -13.83 11.96
CA ASP A 272 1.72 -13.86 13.41
C ASP A 272 1.28 -15.17 14.06
N ILE A 273 0.13 -15.72 13.62
CA ILE A 273 -0.37 -17.01 14.11
C ILE A 273 0.47 -18.14 13.51
N ALA A 274 0.70 -18.13 12.19
CA ALA A 274 1.41 -19.19 11.49
C ALA A 274 2.87 -19.30 11.93
N SER A 275 3.55 -18.19 12.22
CA SER A 275 4.94 -18.19 12.69
C SER A 275 5.12 -18.85 14.06
N GLN A 276 4.05 -18.98 14.85
CA GLN A 276 4.08 -19.69 16.14
C GLN A 276 4.05 -21.22 15.97
N PHE A 277 3.45 -21.72 14.88
CA PHE A 277 3.26 -23.15 14.66
C PHE A 277 4.21 -23.73 13.60
N ILE A 278 4.58 -22.95 12.58
CA ILE A 278 5.29 -23.42 11.40
C ILE A 278 6.55 -22.57 11.18
N ARG A 279 7.70 -23.23 11.11
CA ARG A 279 9.01 -22.57 10.91
C ARG A 279 9.15 -21.92 9.52
N HIS A 280 8.54 -22.50 8.48
CA HIS A 280 8.56 -22.01 7.10
C HIS A 280 7.17 -21.47 6.69
N TRP A 281 6.70 -20.46 7.42
CA TRP A 281 5.39 -19.84 7.19
C TRP A 281 5.28 -19.20 5.78
N GLU A 282 6.39 -18.93 5.09
CA GLU A 282 6.37 -18.41 3.71
C GLU A 282 5.69 -19.38 2.73
N VAL A 283 5.72 -20.69 3.00
CA VAL A 283 5.01 -21.70 2.18
C VAL A 283 3.51 -21.49 2.24
N LEU A 284 2.97 -21.14 3.42
CA LEU A 284 1.55 -20.84 3.58
C LEU A 284 1.16 -19.57 2.84
N VAL A 285 2.03 -18.56 2.83
CA VAL A 285 1.83 -17.33 2.04
C VAL A 285 1.75 -17.65 0.54
N GLY A 286 2.68 -18.46 0.02
CA GLY A 286 2.66 -18.89 -1.38
C GLY A 286 1.39 -19.66 -1.74
N LEU A 287 0.95 -20.58 -0.87
CA LEU A 287 -0.27 -21.34 -1.06
C LEU A 287 -1.52 -20.45 -1.01
N LEU A 288 -1.58 -19.53 -0.04
CA LEU A 288 -2.65 -18.53 0.05
C LEU A 288 -2.71 -17.65 -1.21
N LEU A 289 -1.56 -17.26 -1.75
CA LEU A 289 -1.48 -16.53 -3.03
C LEU A 289 -2.12 -17.33 -4.17
N ILE A 290 -1.80 -18.62 -4.29
CA ILE A 290 -2.40 -19.51 -5.30
C ILE A 290 -3.92 -19.56 -5.13
N VAL A 291 -4.41 -19.77 -3.91
CA VAL A 291 -5.85 -19.82 -3.61
C VAL A 291 -6.54 -18.51 -3.98
N VAL A 292 -5.97 -17.36 -3.60
CA VAL A 292 -6.52 -16.04 -3.91
C VAL A 292 -6.51 -15.78 -5.41
N MET A 293 -5.45 -16.15 -6.13
CA MET A 293 -5.37 -16.00 -7.58
C MET A 293 -6.41 -16.86 -8.31
N LEU A 294 -6.66 -18.09 -7.83
CA LEU A 294 -7.70 -18.98 -8.35
C LEU A 294 -9.11 -18.50 -8.03
N ALA A 295 -9.31 -17.89 -6.86
CA ALA A 295 -10.61 -17.32 -6.43
C ALA A 295 -11.02 -16.07 -7.22
N GLY A 296 -10.11 -15.49 -8.02
CA GLY A 296 -10.40 -14.43 -8.98
C GLY A 296 -10.14 -13.01 -8.48
N GLN A 297 -10.11 -12.06 -9.42
CA GLN A 297 -9.58 -10.70 -9.25
C GLN A 297 -10.40 -9.77 -8.32
N LYS A 298 -11.58 -10.17 -7.84
CA LYS A 298 -12.42 -9.30 -7.00
C LYS A 298 -11.94 -9.24 -5.54
N GLY A 299 -11.16 -10.22 -5.08
CA GLY A 299 -10.69 -10.31 -3.69
C GLY A 299 -11.84 -10.32 -2.67
N ILE A 300 -11.51 -10.18 -1.39
CA ILE A 300 -12.51 -10.21 -0.30
C ILE A 300 -13.42 -8.99 -0.35
N VAL A 301 -12.84 -7.79 -0.39
CA VAL A 301 -13.61 -6.53 -0.34
C VAL A 301 -14.46 -6.33 -1.59
N GLY A 302 -13.94 -6.64 -2.78
CA GLY A 302 -14.72 -6.51 -4.02
C GLY A 302 -15.83 -7.55 -4.15
N SER A 303 -15.68 -8.74 -3.54
CA SER A 303 -16.77 -9.72 -3.45
C SER A 303 -17.87 -9.23 -2.51
N LEU A 304 -17.51 -8.73 -1.33
CA LEU A 304 -18.45 -8.12 -0.38
C LEU A 304 -19.21 -6.93 -0.96
N GLU A 305 -18.53 -6.02 -1.65
CA GLU A 305 -19.17 -4.90 -2.35
C GLU A 305 -20.17 -5.38 -3.42
N GLY A 306 -19.82 -6.43 -4.16
CA GLY A 306 -20.71 -7.06 -5.15
C GLY A 306 -21.96 -7.68 -4.54
N TYR A 307 -21.85 -8.34 -3.38
CA TYR A 307 -22.98 -8.92 -2.66
C TYR A 307 -23.89 -7.83 -2.03
N LEU A 308 -23.31 -6.80 -1.42
CA LEU A 308 -24.05 -5.67 -0.84
C LEU A 308 -24.80 -4.85 -1.89
N ALA A 309 -24.20 -4.67 -3.08
CA ALA A 309 -24.85 -4.00 -4.19
C ALA A 309 -26.09 -4.77 -4.69
N LYS A 310 -26.02 -6.11 -4.75
CA LYS A 310 -27.17 -6.96 -5.10
C LYS A 310 -28.30 -6.88 -4.08
N TYR A 311 -27.98 -6.87 -2.78
CA TYR A 311 -28.98 -6.71 -1.71
C TYR A 311 -29.65 -5.33 -1.71
N THR A 312 -28.89 -4.28 -2.00
CA THR A 312 -29.42 -2.91 -2.06
C THR A 312 -30.29 -2.70 -3.29
N ALA A 313 -29.94 -3.31 -4.44
CA ALA A 313 -30.74 -3.27 -5.65
C ALA A 313 -32.07 -4.04 -5.52
N LYS A 314 -32.08 -5.15 -4.76
CA LYS A 314 -33.30 -5.92 -4.49
C LYS A 314 -34.29 -5.20 -3.57
N LYS A 315 -33.83 -4.21 -2.80
CA LYS A 315 -34.70 -3.36 -1.93
C LYS A 315 -35.30 -2.15 -2.67
N SER A 316 -34.91 -1.94 -3.93
CA SER A 316 -35.39 -0.83 -4.78
C SER A 316 -36.17 -1.31 -6.00
N GLU A 317 -36.90 -2.43 -5.90
CA GLU A 317 -37.96 -2.72 -6.87
C GLU A 317 -39.12 -1.72 -6.66
N PRO A 318 -39.63 -1.05 -7.71
CA PRO A 318 -40.76 -0.14 -7.57
C PRO A 318 -42.02 -0.94 -7.22
N THR A 319 -42.82 -0.39 -6.31
CA THR A 319 -44.22 -0.77 -6.07
C THR A 319 -44.92 -0.99 -7.42
N PRO A 320 -45.51 -2.17 -7.68
CA PRO A 320 -46.25 -2.38 -8.92
C PRO A 320 -47.36 -1.34 -9.00
N ALA A 321 -47.42 -0.63 -10.13
CA ALA A 321 -48.49 0.30 -10.43
C ALA A 321 -49.83 -0.41 -10.23
N LEU A 322 -50.72 0.21 -9.45
CA LEU A 322 -52.07 -0.28 -9.23
C LEU A 322 -52.72 -0.56 -10.59
N THR A 323 -53.14 -1.80 -10.76
CA THR A 323 -54.12 -2.23 -11.76
C THR A 323 -55.33 -1.32 -11.69
N GLN A 324 -55.58 -0.57 -12.76
CA GLN A 324 -56.94 -0.18 -13.11
C GLN A 324 -57.28 -0.87 -14.44
N GLU A 325 -57.76 -2.10 -14.33
CA GLU A 325 -58.76 -2.60 -15.25
C GLU A 325 -60.13 -2.07 -14.81
N GLY A 326 -60.91 -1.55 -15.77
CA GLY A 326 -62.37 -1.62 -15.74
C GLY A 326 -63.13 -0.29 -15.67
N GLY A 327 -63.82 0.04 -16.77
CA GLY A 327 -65.22 0.48 -16.66
C GLY A 327 -65.60 1.80 -17.34
N VAL A 328 -66.27 1.64 -18.49
CA VAL A 328 -67.12 2.56 -19.28
C VAL A 328 -66.42 3.54 -20.20
#